data_AF-A0A7J7K8D1-F1
#
_entry.id   AF-A0A7J7K8D1-F1
#
_cell.length_a   1.000
_cell.length_b   1.000
_cell.length_c   1.000
_cell.angle_alpha   90.00
_cell.angle_beta   90.00
_cell.angle_gamma   90.00
#
_symmetry.space_group_name_H-M   'P 1'
#
loop_
_entity.id
_entity.type
_entity.pdbx_description
1 polymer ?
#
loop_
_entity_poly.entity_id
_entity_poly.type
_entity_poly.pdbx_seq_one_letter_code
_entity_poly.pdbx_strand_id
1 'polypeptide(L)'
;MFFIITFIDIDVKSEVENPITIQMMTEDGGLELDCDLHVIGNPKPTMFFWVREGATQLKETNHSLSLTAQTAGTNETVMCIAGNSFSMSFKMLYC
;
A
#
# COMPACT_ATOMS: atom_id res chain seq x y z
N MET A 1 48.05 12.98 6.60
CA MET A 1 47.11 12.61 5.52
C MET A 1 45.90 12.03 6.20
N PHE A 2 44.83 12.80 6.28
CA PHE A 2 43.60 12.42 6.99
C PHE A 2 42.77 11.55 6.06
N PHE A 3 42.45 10.33 6.48
CA PHE A 3 41.55 9.47 5.73
C PHE A 3 40.12 10.02 5.88
N ILE A 4 39.49 10.31 4.74
CA ILE A 4 38.11 10.74 4.65
C ILE A 4 37.26 9.53 5.07
N ILE A 5 36.45 9.67 6.12
CA ILE A 5 35.40 8.70 6.42
C ILE A 5 34.31 8.91 5.37
N THR A 6 34.30 8.11 4.32
CA THR A 6 33.09 7.85 3.54
C THR A 6 32.58 6.47 3.93
N PHE A 7 31.25 6.27 3.86
CA PHE A 7 30.49 5.11 4.34
C PHE A 7 30.04 5.23 5.81
N ILE A 8 29.08 6.12 6.03
CA ILE A 8 28.04 5.85 7.03
C ILE A 8 26.98 5.04 6.29
N ASP A 9 27.06 3.71 6.35
CA ASP A 9 25.88 2.86 6.09
C ASP A 9 24.94 3.08 7.29
N ILE A 10 24.08 4.10 7.18
CA ILE A 10 22.91 4.23 8.04
C ILE A 10 22.05 3.02 7.70
N ASP A 11 21.63 2.23 8.69
CA ASP A 11 20.74 1.06 8.55
C ASP A 11 19.40 1.41 7.89
N VAL A 12 19.43 1.69 6.61
CA VAL A 12 18.30 2.12 5.84
C VAL A 12 17.62 0.84 5.34
N LYS A 13 16.53 0.47 6.01
CA LYS A 13 15.74 -0.72 5.66
C LYS A 13 15.26 -0.61 4.20
N SER A 14 15.67 -1.56 3.38
CA SER A 14 15.16 -1.70 2.00
C SER A 14 13.76 -2.31 1.94
N GLU A 15 13.34 -2.96 3.02
CA GLU A 15 12.04 -3.62 3.15
C GLU A 15 10.92 -2.61 3.39
N VAL A 16 9.85 -2.72 2.59
CA VAL A 16 8.59 -2.02 2.79
C VAL A 16 7.82 -2.72 3.92
N GLU A 17 7.50 -2.02 5.00
CA GLU A 17 6.66 -2.57 6.06
C GLU A 17 5.20 -2.72 5.59
N ASN A 18 4.36 -3.37 6.41
CA ASN A 18 2.96 -3.60 6.07
C ASN A 18 2.24 -2.27 5.76
N PRO A 19 1.54 -2.16 4.62
CA PRO A 19 0.76 -0.98 4.32
C PRO A 19 -0.39 -0.81 5.32
N ILE A 20 -0.81 0.45 5.46
CA ILE A 20 -1.98 0.85 6.23
C ILE A 20 -3.10 1.17 5.23
N THR A 21 -4.32 0.84 5.61
CA THR A 21 -5.50 1.25 4.85
C THR A 21 -6.25 2.32 5.61
N ILE A 22 -6.43 3.48 4.99
CA ILE A 22 -7.27 4.57 5.48
C ILE A 22 -8.64 4.42 4.83
N GLN A 23 -9.71 4.46 5.63
CA GLN A 23 -11.09 4.34 5.15
C GLN A 23 -11.82 5.67 5.31
N MET A 24 -12.46 6.14 4.25
CA MET A 24 -13.26 7.36 4.23
C MET A 24 -14.64 7.06 3.67
N MET A 25 -15.69 7.36 4.43
CA MET A 25 -17.06 7.24 3.92
C MET A 25 -17.37 8.42 3.01
N THR A 26 -17.94 8.14 1.85
CA THR A 26 -18.40 9.15 0.92
C THR A 26 -19.86 9.53 1.21
N GLU A 27 -20.29 10.72 0.79
CA GLU A 27 -21.65 11.22 1.05
C GLU A 27 -22.75 10.36 0.40
N ASP A 28 -22.42 9.62 -0.65
CA ASP A 28 -23.31 8.67 -1.35
C ASP A 28 -23.36 7.27 -0.70
N GLY A 29 -22.69 7.09 0.45
CA GLY A 29 -22.64 5.82 1.17
C GLY A 29 -21.63 4.81 0.60
N GLY A 30 -20.73 5.25 -0.27
CA GLY A 30 -19.56 4.49 -0.69
C GLY A 30 -18.41 4.56 0.31
N LEU A 31 -17.32 3.86 -0.02
CA LEU A 31 -16.10 3.80 0.78
C LEU A 31 -14.90 4.09 -0.12
N GLU A 32 -14.14 5.12 0.22
CA GLU A 32 -12.84 5.39 -0.38
C GLU A 32 -11.75 4.82 0.51
N LEU A 33 -10.92 3.96 -0.07
CA LEU A 33 -9.83 3.29 0.59
C LEU A 33 -8.51 3.84 0.09
N ASP A 34 -7.63 4.27 0.98
CA ASP A 34 -6.31 4.76 0.62
C ASP A 34 -5.23 3.85 1.19
N CYS A 35 -4.23 3.52 0.39
CA CYS A 35 -3.16 2.63 0.79
C CYS A 35 -1.87 3.36 1.06
N ASP A 36 -1.59 3.60 2.33
CA ASP A 36 -0.43 4.35 2.77
C ASP A 36 0.62 3.44 3.45
N LEU A 37 1.80 3.99 3.72
CA LEU A 37 2.90 3.29 4.37
C LEU A 37 3.41 4.06 5.59
N HIS A 38 3.40 3.38 6.74
CA HIS A 38 3.96 3.94 7.97
C HIS A 38 5.48 4.11 7.90
N VAL A 39 6.17 3.15 7.27
CA VAL A 39 7.62 3.16 7.09
C VAL A 39 7.95 3.06 5.61
N ILE A 40 8.59 4.10 5.10
CA ILE A 40 9.03 4.20 3.72
C ILE A 40 10.33 3.41 3.59
N GLY A 41 10.26 2.20 3.04
CA GLY A 41 11.45 1.46 2.63
C GLY A 41 12.28 2.29 1.65
N ASN A 42 13.60 2.09 1.60
CA ASN A 42 14.49 2.82 0.70
C ASN A 42 15.04 1.92 -0.41
N PRO A 43 14.91 2.30 -1.69
CA PRO A 43 14.26 3.48 -2.24
C PRO A 43 12.76 3.49 -1.95
N LYS A 44 12.18 4.70 -1.95
CA LYS A 44 10.75 4.89 -1.70
C LYS A 44 9.91 3.96 -2.60
N PRO A 45 8.88 3.30 -2.07
CA PRO A 45 7.96 2.53 -2.87
C PRO A 45 7.33 3.38 -3.96
N THR A 46 7.35 2.84 -5.18
CA THR A 46 6.78 3.45 -6.39
C THR A 46 5.64 2.61 -6.95
N MET A 47 5.36 1.46 -6.35
CA MET A 47 4.34 0.51 -6.80
C MET A 47 3.27 0.39 -5.72
N PHE A 48 2.05 0.78 -6.07
CA PHE A 48 0.85 0.62 -5.24
C PHE A 48 -0.24 -0.02 -6.10
N PHE A 49 -0.87 -1.06 -5.57
CA PHE A 49 -1.91 -1.76 -6.29
C PHE A 49 -2.93 -2.38 -5.34
N TRP A 50 -4.17 -2.39 -5.81
CA TRP A 50 -5.29 -3.01 -5.14
C TRP A 50 -5.67 -4.33 -5.82
N VAL A 51 -6.03 -5.30 -5.01
CA VAL A 51 -6.50 -6.60 -5.46
C VAL A 51 -7.74 -6.97 -4.65
N ARG A 52 -8.83 -7.32 -5.32
CA ARG A 52 -10.00 -7.90 -4.66
C ARG A 52 -9.84 -9.41 -4.60
N GLU A 53 -10.19 -10.01 -3.46
CA GLU A 53 -10.19 -11.46 -3.31
C GLU A 53 -11.10 -12.11 -4.37
N GLY A 54 -10.55 -13.08 -5.10
CA GLY A 54 -11.25 -13.76 -6.19
C GLY A 54 -11.22 -13.05 -7.56
N ALA A 55 -10.67 -11.83 -7.66
CA ALA A 55 -10.47 -11.19 -8.95
C ALA A 55 -9.24 -11.77 -9.67
N THR A 56 -9.43 -12.24 -10.90
CA THR A 56 -8.33 -12.72 -11.78
C THR A 56 -7.55 -11.58 -12.44
N GLN A 57 -7.97 -10.33 -12.25
CA GLN A 57 -7.33 -9.14 -12.80
C GLN A 57 -6.83 -8.24 -11.66
N LEU A 58 -5.59 -7.77 -11.79
CA LEU A 58 -5.04 -6.64 -11.03
C LEU A 58 -5.98 -5.45 -11.20
N LYS A 59 -6.62 -4.99 -10.12
CA LYS A 59 -7.62 -3.93 -10.23
C LYS A 59 -7.21 -2.72 -9.42
N GLU A 60 -6.73 -1.74 -10.19
CA GLU A 60 -6.30 -0.39 -9.84
C GLU A 60 -4.86 -0.30 -9.35
N THR A 61 -4.01 0.29 -10.21
CA THR A 61 -2.62 0.68 -9.94
C THR A 61 -2.54 2.07 -9.31
N ASN A 62 -3.55 2.42 -8.51
CA ASN A 62 -3.65 3.69 -7.83
C ASN A 62 -3.41 3.49 -6.34
N HIS A 63 -2.99 4.56 -5.68
CA HIS A 63 -2.87 4.61 -4.22
C HIS A 63 -4.24 4.43 -3.55
N SER A 64 -5.29 4.95 -4.18
CA SER A 64 -6.67 4.95 -3.68
C SER A 64 -7.57 4.04 -4.50
N LEU A 65 -8.53 3.40 -3.84
CA LEU A 65 -9.56 2.52 -4.39
C LEU A 65 -10.94 3.04 -3.97
N SER A 66 -11.83 3.27 -4.93
CA SER A 66 -13.20 3.67 -4.65
C SER A 66 -14.14 2.46 -4.72
N LEU A 67 -14.83 2.18 -3.62
CA LEU A 67 -15.91 1.19 -3.52
C LEU A 67 -17.24 1.92 -3.50
N THR A 68 -18.16 1.53 -4.39
CA THR A 68 -19.53 2.06 -4.36
C THR A 68 -20.29 1.49 -3.17
N ALA A 69 -21.40 2.13 -2.79
CA ALA A 69 -22.27 1.67 -1.69
C ALA A 69 -22.72 0.19 -1.83
N GLN A 70 -22.81 -0.32 -3.06
CA GLN A 70 -23.14 -1.72 -3.34
C GLN A 70 -22.00 -2.70 -2.97
N THR A 71 -20.75 -2.27 -3.11
CA THR A 71 -19.54 -3.07 -2.81
C THR A 71 -18.98 -2.83 -1.41
N ALA A 72 -19.29 -1.68 -0.78
CA ALA A 72 -18.86 -1.36 0.58
C ALA A 72 -19.61 -2.17 1.67
N GLY A 73 -20.75 -2.79 1.32
CA GLY A 73 -21.56 -3.60 2.24
C GLY A 73 -21.54 -5.10 1.94
N THR A 74 -20.75 -5.53 0.95
CA THR A 74 -20.48 -6.95 0.69
C THR A 74 -19.27 -7.37 1.48
N ASN A 75 -19.25 -8.59 2.06
CA ASN A 75 -18.10 -9.22 2.71
C ASN A 75 -16.93 -9.47 1.71
N GLU A 76 -16.50 -8.43 0.99
CA GLU A 76 -15.42 -8.46 0.03
C GLU A 76 -14.11 -8.17 0.76
N THR A 77 -13.15 -9.08 0.64
CA THR A 77 -11.79 -8.83 1.10
C THR A 77 -11.04 -8.08 0.02
N VAL A 78 -10.48 -6.93 0.36
CA VAL A 78 -9.59 -6.16 -0.50
C VAL A 78 -8.17 -6.18 0.06
N MET A 79 -7.18 -6.21 -0.81
CA MET A 79 -5.78 -6.26 -0.45
C MET A 79 -5.09 -5.08 -1.10
N CYS A 80 -4.45 -4.23 -0.30
CA CYS A 80 -3.45 -3.32 -0.83
C CYS A 80 -2.08 -3.98 -0.80
N ILE A 81 -1.31 -3.75 -1.86
CA ILE A 81 0.07 -4.14 -1.99
C ILE A 81 0.91 -2.90 -2.33
N ALA A 82 1.99 -2.71 -1.57
CA ALA A 82 2.92 -1.60 -1.75
C ALA A 82 4.35 -2.14 -1.84
N GLY A 83 5.15 -1.57 -2.74
CA GLY A 83 6.49 -2.10 -3.01
C GLY A 83 7.46 -1.14 -3.68
N ASN A 84 8.74 -1.43 -3.50
CA ASN A 84 9.87 -0.82 -4.19
C ASN A 84 10.59 -1.87 -5.05
N SER A 85 11.71 -1.50 -5.68
CA SER A 85 12.50 -2.41 -6.52
C SER A 85 13.14 -3.60 -5.79
N PHE A 86 13.04 -3.67 -4.46
CA PHE A 86 13.68 -4.68 -3.62
C PHE A 86 12.69 -5.54 -2.84
N SER A 87 11.52 -5.00 -2.50
CA SER A 87 10.54 -5.67 -1.64
C SER A 87 9.11 -5.23 -1.94
N MET A 88 8.17 -6.10 -1.59
CA MET A 88 6.73 -5.86 -1.63
C MET A 88 6.10 -6.33 -0.32
N SER A 89 5.13 -5.58 0.18
CA SER A 89 4.33 -5.94 1.35
C SER A 89 2.85 -5.66 1.09
N PHE A 90 1.98 -6.32 1.85
CA PHE A 90 0.55 -6.27 1.63
C PHE A 90 -0.25 -6.21 2.92
N LYS A 91 -1.45 -5.64 2.82
CA LYS A 91 -2.44 -5.57 3.90
C LYS A 91 -3.81 -5.94 3.37
N MET A 92 -4.41 -6.93 4.02
CA MET A 92 -5.81 -7.30 3.79
C MET A 92 -6.72 -6.43 4.65
N LEU A 93 -7.82 -5.99 4.04
CA LEU A 93 -8.92 -5.30 4.66
C LEU A 93 -10.21 -6.06 4.35
N TYR A 94 -10.99 -6.29 5.41
CA TYR A 94 -12.33 -6.83 5.31
C TYR A 94 -13.30 -5.64 5.33
N CYS A 95 -14.03 -5.44 4.24
CA CYS A 95 -15.07 -4.43 4.12
C CYS A 95 -16.43 -5.00 4.55
#